data_AF-A0A7Y5V5H6-F1
#
_entry.id   AF-A0A7Y5V5H6-F1
#
_cell.length_a   1.000
_cell.length_b   1.000
_cell.length_c   1.000
_cell.angle_alpha   90.00
_cell.angle_beta   90.00
_cell.angle_gamma   90.00
#
_symmetry.space_group_name_H-M   'P 1'
#
loop_
_entity.id
_entity.type
_entity.pdbx_description
1 polymer ?
#
loop_
_entity_poly.entity_id
_entity_poly.type
_entity_poly.pdbx_seq_one_letter_code
_entity_poly.pdbx_strand_id
1 'polypeptide(L)'
;MKRGAGWPLAVAVILGATVAGNVWLIRLAGADPSFAVEEDYYRKGVRWDEELAQRAHNEALGWRVRATLSPIEPGRGADLLVALDDSAVAPIADASIVVCALHVGRAAHPVDVTLRPGDAP
;
A
#
# COMPACT_ATOMS: atom_id res chain seq x y z
N MET A 1 45.25 23.90 25.66
CA MET A 1 44.48 22.65 25.84
C MET A 1 45.35 21.64 26.56
N LYS A 2 44.89 21.01 27.64
CA LYS A 2 45.68 20.03 28.41
C LYS A 2 46.03 18.85 27.48
N ARG A 3 47.33 18.54 27.33
CA ARG A 3 47.83 17.38 26.57
C ARG A 3 47.17 16.12 27.14
N GLY A 4 46.14 15.61 26.46
CA GLY A 4 45.31 14.50 26.94
C GLY A 4 43.82 14.64 26.65
N ALA A 5 43.30 15.85 26.47
CA ALA A 5 41.87 16.09 26.14
C ALA A 5 41.53 15.89 24.65
N GLY A 6 42.53 15.65 23.79
CA GLY A 6 42.31 15.48 22.35
C GLY A 6 41.70 14.13 21.97
N TRP A 7 42.05 13.06 22.68
CA TRP A 7 41.56 11.71 22.36
C TRP A 7 40.07 11.52 22.69
N PRO A 8 39.52 11.98 23.83
CA PRO A 8 38.09 11.85 24.10
C PRO A 8 37.28 12.74 23.16
N LEU A 9 37.80 13.92 22.82
CA LEU A 9 37.16 14.82 21.87
C LEU A 9 37.11 14.19 20.47
N ALA A 10 38.18 13.54 20.02
CA ALA A 10 38.19 12.83 18.74
C ALA A 10 37.15 11.69 18.72
N VAL A 11 37.05 10.91 19.79
CA VAL A 11 36.03 9.86 19.93
C VAL A 11 34.62 10.45 19.90
N ALA A 12 34.38 11.53 20.66
CA ALA A 12 33.08 12.20 20.68
C ALA A 12 32.67 12.75 19.31
N VAL A 13 33.62 13.33 18.56
CA VAL A 13 33.39 13.82 17.20
C VAL A 13 33.04 12.69 16.24
N ILE A 14 33.77 11.58 16.29
CA ILE A 14 33.50 10.41 15.44
C ILE A 14 32.11 9.85 15.75
N LEU A 15 31.79 9.61 17.03
CA LEU A 15 30.48 9.12 17.45
C LEU A 15 29.35 10.09 17.04
N GLY A 16 29.57 11.39 17.24
CA GLY A 16 28.61 12.42 16.83
C GLY A 16 28.38 12.42 15.32
N ALA A 17 29.43 12.30 14.52
CA ALA A 17 29.33 12.21 13.07
C ALA A 17 28.60 10.94 12.63
N THR A 18 28.85 9.80 13.29
CA THR A 18 28.13 8.55 13.01
C THR A 18 26.65 8.69 13.32
N VAL A 19 26.27 9.23 14.48
CA VAL A 19 24.86 9.44 14.84
C VAL A 19 24.19 10.41 13.86
N ALA A 20 24.85 11.53 13.55
CA ALA A 20 24.33 12.51 12.59
C ALA A 20 24.15 11.90 11.19
N GLY A 21 25.12 11.11 10.72
CA GLY A 21 25.03 10.40 9.43
C GLY A 21 23.88 9.40 9.40
N ASN A 22 23.68 8.62 10.47
CA ASN A 22 22.55 7.70 10.57
C ASN A 22 21.20 8.44 10.60
N VAL A 23 21.09 9.51 11.38
CA VAL A 23 19.86 10.35 11.42
C VAL A 23 19.59 10.96 10.04
N TRP A 24 20.62 11.42 9.33
CA TRP A 24 20.49 11.92 7.97
C TRP A 24 19.98 10.84 7.01
N LEU A 25 20.56 9.63 7.06
CA LEU A 25 20.13 8.51 6.22
C LEU A 25 18.68 8.12 6.50
N ILE A 26 18.26 8.08 7.77
CA ILE A 26 16.88 7.80 8.17
C ILE A 26 15.93 8.88 7.63
N ARG A 27 16.31 10.16 7.74
CA ARG A 27 15.54 11.29 7.19
C ARG A 27 15.40 11.19 5.68
N LEU A 28 16.47 10.83 4.97
CA LEU A 28 16.48 10.69 3.52
C LEU A 28 15.62 9.49 3.06
N ALA A 29 15.76 8.35 3.73
CA ALA A 29 14.98 7.15 3.45
C ALA A 29 13.49 7.33 3.75
N GLY A 30 13.14 8.00 4.85
CA GLY A 30 11.74 8.30 5.19
C GLY A 30 11.10 9.39 4.32
N ALA A 31 11.91 10.20 3.61
CA ALA A 31 11.41 11.17 2.64
C ALA A 31 11.13 10.55 1.26
N ASP A 32 11.52 9.29 1.03
CA ASP A 32 11.23 8.56 -0.20
C ASP A 32 9.80 7.97 -0.12
N PRO A 33 8.82 8.49 -0.89
CA PRO A 33 7.44 8.00 -0.87
C PRO A 33 7.28 6.57 -1.43
N SER A 34 8.35 6.02 -2.02
CA SER A 34 8.38 4.64 -2.51
C SER A 34 8.63 3.61 -1.40
N PHE A 35 9.12 4.04 -0.23
CA PHE A 35 9.23 3.17 0.94
C PHE A 35 7.86 3.00 1.60
N ALA A 36 7.01 2.19 0.97
CA ALA A 36 5.72 1.80 1.50
C ALA A 36 5.91 0.65 2.49
N VAL A 37 6.00 0.99 3.77
CA VAL A 37 5.74 -0.01 4.83
C VAL A 37 4.27 -0.35 4.72
N GLU A 38 3.95 -1.61 4.46
CA GLU A 38 2.58 -2.11 4.44
C GLU A 38 1.89 -1.74 5.76
N GLU A 39 0.89 -0.86 5.67
CA GLU A 39 0.19 -0.37 6.85
C GLU A 39 -0.46 -1.55 7.57
N ASP A 40 -0.19 -1.66 8.87
CA ASP A 40 -0.75 -2.68 9.73
C ASP A 40 -0.48 -4.14 9.29
N TYR A 41 0.71 -4.41 8.73
CA TYR A 41 1.15 -5.76 8.33
C TYR A 41 0.88 -6.84 9.40
N TYR A 42 1.13 -6.52 10.67
CA TYR A 42 0.86 -7.44 11.79
C TYR A 42 -0.64 -7.79 11.90
N ARG A 43 -1.50 -6.79 11.73
CA ARG A 43 -2.96 -6.94 11.82
C ARG A 43 -3.51 -7.70 10.62
N LYS A 44 -2.92 -7.52 9.43
CA LYS A 44 -3.21 -8.35 8.24
C LYS A 44 -2.82 -9.81 8.48
N GLY A 45 -1.66 -10.06 9.09
CA GLY A 45 -1.21 -11.42 9.41
C GLY A 45 -2.17 -12.17 10.35
N VAL A 46 -2.74 -11.48 11.35
CA VAL A 46 -3.70 -12.10 12.29
C VAL A 46 -5.04 -12.43 11.63
N ARG A 47 -5.49 -11.63 10.66
CA ARG A 47 -6.79 -11.83 9.96
C ARG A 47 -6.69 -12.71 8.72
N TRP A 48 -5.52 -13.27 8.44
CA TRP A 48 -5.30 -14.08 7.25
C TRP A 48 -6.28 -15.27 7.14
N ASP A 49 -6.57 -15.92 8.26
CA ASP A 49 -7.51 -17.05 8.31
C ASP A 49 -8.95 -16.61 7.98
N GLU A 50 -9.36 -15.41 8.41
CA GLU A 50 -10.66 -14.83 8.09
C GLU A 50 -10.76 -14.49 6.60
N GLU A 51 -9.71 -13.91 6.02
CA GLU A 51 -9.65 -13.65 4.57
C GLU A 51 -9.72 -14.95 3.76
N LEU A 52 -9.01 -16.00 4.20
CA LEU A 52 -9.01 -17.29 3.53
C LEU A 52 -10.39 -17.95 3.61
N ALA A 53 -11.03 -17.93 4.79
CA ALA A 53 -12.37 -18.44 4.98
C ALA A 53 -13.40 -17.69 4.13
N GLN A 54 -13.30 -16.35 4.04
CA GLN A 54 -14.17 -15.55 3.19
C GLN A 54 -13.97 -15.86 1.71
N ARG A 55 -12.71 -16.03 1.24
CA ARG A 55 -12.44 -16.43 -0.15
C ARG A 55 -13.04 -17.80 -0.47
N ALA A 56 -12.85 -18.79 0.41
CA ALA A 56 -13.44 -20.11 0.24
C ALA A 56 -14.98 -20.06 0.23
N HIS A 57 -15.58 -19.21 1.06
CA HIS A 57 -17.03 -19.00 1.06
C HIS A 57 -17.51 -18.37 -0.26
N ASN A 58 -16.84 -17.33 -0.74
CA ASN A 58 -17.15 -16.68 -2.01
C ASN A 58 -17.02 -17.65 -3.20
N GLU A 59 -15.98 -18.49 -3.19
CA GLU A 59 -15.79 -19.56 -4.18
C GLU A 59 -16.92 -20.59 -4.13
N ALA A 60 -17.35 -20.99 -2.93
CA ALA A 60 -18.49 -21.90 -2.75
C ALA A 60 -19.81 -21.29 -3.24
N LEU A 61 -19.99 -19.98 -3.10
CA LEU A 61 -21.12 -19.24 -3.67
C LEU A 61 -21.02 -19.06 -5.19
N GLY A 62 -19.87 -19.39 -5.78
CA GLY A 62 -19.59 -19.26 -7.21
C GLY A 62 -19.44 -17.81 -7.68
N TRP A 63 -19.21 -16.87 -6.77
CA TRP A 63 -19.05 -15.45 -7.11
C TRP A 63 -17.76 -15.22 -7.88
N ARG A 64 -17.82 -14.33 -8.88
CA ARG A 64 -16.67 -13.99 -9.73
C ARG A 64 -16.50 -12.49 -9.82
N VAL A 65 -15.28 -12.04 -9.59
CA VAL A 65 -14.86 -10.65 -9.78
C VAL A 65 -13.97 -10.57 -11.01
N ARG A 66 -14.30 -9.67 -11.95
CA ARG A 66 -13.47 -9.34 -13.11
C ARG A 66 -13.20 -7.85 -13.09
N ALA A 67 -11.92 -7.47 -13.11
CA ALA A 67 -11.49 -6.07 -13.14
C ALA A 67 -10.71 -5.80 -14.42
N THR A 68 -11.05 -4.73 -15.11
CA THR A 68 -10.32 -4.22 -16.28
C THR A 68 -9.95 -2.77 -16.06
N LEU A 69 -8.67 -2.46 -16.21
CA LEU A 69 -8.12 -1.12 -16.09
C LEU A 69 -7.71 -0.64 -17.48
N SER A 70 -8.15 0.56 -17.86
CA SER A 70 -7.69 1.18 -19.12
C SER A 70 -6.24 1.68 -18.99
N PRO A 71 -5.56 1.95 -20.11
CA PRO A 71 -4.25 2.60 -20.07
C PRO A 71 -4.30 3.93 -19.32
N ILE A 72 -3.24 4.23 -18.57
CA ILE A 72 -3.11 5.51 -17.87
C ILE A 72 -2.83 6.61 -18.90
N GLU A 73 -3.77 7.53 -19.05
CA GLU A 73 -3.64 8.72 -19.89
C GLU A 73 -3.10 9.92 -19.07
N PRO A 74 -2.06 10.63 -19.54
CA PRO A 74 -1.54 11.81 -18.85
C PRO A 74 -2.63 12.86 -18.61
N GLY A 75 -2.81 13.28 -17.36
CA GLY A 75 -3.78 14.31 -16.96
C GLY A 75 -5.23 13.82 -16.79
N ARG A 76 -5.55 12.59 -17.20
CA ARG A 76 -6.89 11.99 -17.05
C ARG A 76 -6.90 10.77 -16.11
N GLY A 77 -5.80 10.02 -16.05
CA GLY A 77 -5.72 8.78 -15.26
C GLY A 77 -6.17 7.56 -16.05
N ALA A 78 -6.69 6.54 -15.36
CA ALA A 78 -7.22 5.32 -15.96
C ALA A 78 -8.64 5.05 -15.46
N ASP A 79 -9.44 4.43 -16.30
CA ASP A 79 -10.80 3.99 -16.00
C ASP A 79 -10.73 2.55 -15.49
N LEU A 80 -11.28 2.31 -14.29
CA LEU A 80 -11.40 0.99 -13.70
C LEU A 80 -12.85 0.51 -13.78
N LEU A 81 -13.06 -0.60 -14.50
CA LEU A 81 -14.34 -1.30 -14.57
C LEU A 81 -14.24 -2.60 -13.79
N VAL A 82 -15.19 -2.82 -12.88
CA VAL A 82 -15.29 -4.05 -12.08
C VAL A 82 -16.66 -4.67 -12.30
N ALA A 83 -16.68 -5.91 -12.78
CA ALA A 83 -17.86 -6.74 -12.88
C ALA A 83 -17.87 -7.77 -11.74
N LEU A 84 -18.99 -7.85 -11.03
CA LEU A 84 -19.25 -8.84 -10.00
C LEU A 84 -20.45 -9.69 -10.40
N ASP A 85 -20.19 -10.97 -10.67
CA ASP A 85 -21.17 -11.95 -11.12
C ASP A 85 -21.42 -13.00 -10.04
N ASP A 86 -22.64 -13.50 -9.93
CA ASP A 86 -22.99 -14.63 -9.07
C ASP A 86 -22.68 -15.99 -9.74
N SER A 87 -23.08 -17.10 -9.10
CA SER A 87 -22.89 -18.46 -9.64
C SER A 87 -23.66 -18.72 -10.95
N ALA A 88 -24.74 -18.00 -11.21
CA ALA A 88 -25.53 -18.06 -12.44
C ALA A 88 -24.99 -17.14 -13.54
N VAL A 89 -23.86 -16.45 -13.31
CA VAL A 89 -23.29 -15.43 -14.20
C VAL A 89 -24.21 -14.21 -14.32
N ALA A 90 -25.05 -13.97 -13.31
CA ALA A 90 -25.90 -12.79 -13.24
C ALA A 90 -25.17 -11.65 -12.49
N PRO A 91 -25.26 -10.40 -12.96
CA PRO A 91 -24.67 -9.25 -12.27
C PRO A 91 -25.30 -9.03 -10.89
N ILE A 92 -24.46 -8.75 -9.89
CA ILE A 92 -24.93 -8.39 -8.55
C ILE A 92 -25.18 -6.87 -8.51
N ALA A 93 -26.46 -6.46 -8.58
CA ALA A 93 -26.85 -5.06 -8.77
C ALA A 93 -26.55 -4.14 -7.57
N ASP A 94 -26.68 -4.63 -6.34
CA ASP A 94 -26.54 -3.82 -5.11
C ASP A 94 -25.16 -3.96 -4.46
N ALA A 95 -24.14 -4.32 -5.25
CA ALA A 95 -22.79 -4.50 -4.76
C ALA A 95 -22.13 -3.15 -4.40
N SER A 96 -21.56 -3.07 -3.20
CA SER A 96 -20.62 -2.01 -2.84
C SER A 96 -19.20 -2.53 -3.06
N ILE A 97 -18.46 -1.86 -3.95
CA ILE A 97 -17.08 -2.24 -4.28
C ILE A 97 -16.15 -1.12 -3.81
N VAL A 98 -15.27 -1.45 -2.87
CA VAL A 98 -14.19 -0.57 -2.42
C VAL A 98 -12.91 -1.02 -3.08
N VAL A 99 -12.23 -0.09 -3.73
CA VAL A 99 -10.96 -0.31 -4.41
C VAL A 99 -9.89 0.48 -3.69
N CYS A 100 -8.81 -0.20 -3.31
CA CYS A 100 -7.58 0.43 -2.84
C CYS A 100 -6.56 0.36 -3.98
N ALA A 101 -6.21 1.52 -4.55
CA ALA A 101 -5.22 1.64 -5.62
C ALA A 101 -3.88 2.14 -5.07
N LEU A 102 -2.81 1.45 -5.43
CA LEU A 102 -1.44 1.76 -5.01
C LEU A 102 -0.60 2.15 -6.22
N HIS A 103 -0.07 3.37 -6.23
CA HIS A 103 0.93 3.75 -7.22
C HIS A 103 2.30 3.19 -6.81
N VAL A 104 2.97 2.43 -7.68
CA VAL A 104 4.23 1.72 -7.33
C VAL A 104 5.29 2.65 -6.71
N GLY A 105 5.46 3.86 -7.24
CA GLY A 105 6.42 4.85 -6.69
C GLY A 105 5.90 5.72 -5.53
N ARG A 106 4.64 5.53 -5.10
CA ARG A 106 3.99 6.27 -4.01
C ARG A 106 3.08 5.34 -3.20
N ALA A 107 3.49 4.10 -2.99
CA ALA A 107 2.63 3.11 -2.36
C ALA A 107 2.29 3.45 -0.89
N ALA A 108 3.02 4.39 -0.27
CA ALA A 108 2.66 4.99 1.01
C ALA A 108 1.42 5.90 0.97
N HIS A 109 0.86 6.17 -0.22
CA HIS A 109 -0.33 7.01 -0.42
C HIS A 109 -1.38 6.21 -1.19
N PRO A 110 -2.03 5.23 -0.54
CA PRO A 110 -3.15 4.52 -1.16
C PRO A 110 -4.27 5.49 -1.52
N VAL A 111 -4.92 5.20 -2.64
CA VAL A 111 -6.13 5.91 -3.07
C VAL A 111 -7.30 4.94 -2.92
N ASP A 112 -8.17 5.23 -1.96
CA ASP A 112 -9.40 4.47 -1.76
C ASP A 112 -10.56 5.09 -2.54
N VAL A 113 -11.20 4.27 -3.37
CA VAL A 113 -12.33 4.67 -4.20
C VAL A 113 -13.47 3.69 -3.99
N THR A 114 -14.66 4.20 -3.66
CA THR A 114 -15.89 3.40 -3.70
C THR A 114 -16.49 3.52 -5.09
N LEU A 115 -16.55 2.39 -5.81
CA LEU A 115 -17.22 2.34 -7.10
C LEU A 115 -18.73 2.34 -6.88
N ARG A 116 -19.42 3.13 -7.70
CA ARG A 116 -20.87 3.13 -7.77
C ARG A 116 -21.31 2.22 -8.93
N PRO A 117 -22.46 1.55 -8.83
CA PRO A 117 -23.06 0.89 -9.98
C PRO A 117 -23.18 1.90 -11.12
N GLY A 118 -22.52 1.61 -12.23
CA GLY A 118 -22.65 2.34 -13.48
C GLY A 118 -23.27 1.40 -14.51
N ASP A 119 -24.01 1.96 -15.47
CA ASP A 119 -24.50 1.19 -16.60
C ASP A 119 -23.29 0.57 -17.32
N ALA A 120 -23.30 -0.74 -17.50
CA ALA A 120 -22.30 -1.43 -18.31
C ALA A 120 -22.33 -0.82 -19.73
N PRO A 121 -21.17 -0.58 -20.37
CA PRO A 121 -21.13 -0.14 -21.76
C PRO A 121 -21.74 -1.16 -22.72
#